data_AF-A0A926KVU6-F1
#
_entry.id   AF-A0A926KVU6-F1
#
_cell.length_a   1.000
_cell.length_b   1.000
_cell.length_c   1.000
_cell.angle_alpha   90.00
_cell.angle_beta   90.00
_cell.angle_gamma   90.00
#
_symmetry.space_group_name_H-M   'P 1'
#
loop_
_entity.id
_entity.type
_entity.pdbx_description
1 polymer ?
#
loop_
_entity_poly.entity_id
_entity_poly.type
_entity_poly.pdbx_seq_one_letter_code
_entity_poly.pdbx_strand_id
1 'polypeptide(L)'
;MRNTKISLQPKTLWHFAVSFILTLSLKILLTSLPVKAAFDTSTIYKIVNKNSGKVLDVANMSTADGANVQQWTSWSGGTNQEWQIVDAGSGYYKFINRNSGKALDVYNMSTADGTNLHQWSSWSGTNQQWQLVAAGSGPDSNGIYVAANGSASNPGTIDRPTTLTMALTKVAAGGTIYMLGGTYSYSSTITIARDNSGSSGGRKKIFAYGSEKPVLDFSSQSFGSANRGLQIFGHYWHVKGVRVTGAGDNGIFIGGNNNIIENVETDHNRDSGLQISRYDSSLTNMSDWPSNNLILNSYS
;
A
#
# COMPACT_ATOMS: atom_id res chain seq x y z
N MET A 1 9.74 2.55 -9.02
CA MET A 1 10.77 1.77 -8.25
C MET A 1 10.12 0.51 -7.67
N ARG A 2 10.71 -0.69 -7.78
CA ARG A 2 10.22 -1.85 -7.01
C ARG A 2 10.40 -1.54 -5.52
N ASN A 3 9.30 -1.55 -4.76
CA ASN A 3 9.27 -1.28 -3.31
C ASN A 3 10.12 -2.32 -2.58
N THR A 4 11.41 -2.08 -2.51
CA THR A 4 12.32 -3.00 -1.86
C THR A 4 12.54 -2.47 -0.46
N LYS A 5 12.13 -3.26 0.53
CA LYS A 5 12.24 -2.90 1.95
C LYS A 5 13.70 -2.57 2.26
N ILE A 6 13.95 -1.44 2.91
CA ILE A 6 15.29 -0.99 3.29
C ILE A 6 15.39 -1.05 4.82
N SER A 7 16.53 -1.54 5.33
CA SER A 7 16.90 -1.52 6.74
C SER A 7 18.04 -0.53 6.95
N LEU A 8 17.85 0.39 7.88
CA LEU A 8 18.89 1.30 8.35
C LEU A 8 19.57 0.66 9.56
N GLN A 9 20.88 0.48 9.49
CA GLN A 9 21.66 -0.14 10.55
C GLN A 9 22.70 0.88 11.04
N PRO A 10 22.64 1.34 12.30
CA PRO A 10 23.65 2.22 12.86
C PRO A 10 25.00 1.48 12.96
N LYS A 11 26.10 2.19 12.74
CA LYS A 11 27.45 1.64 12.97
C LYS A 11 27.74 1.67 14.48
N THR A 12 27.63 0.52 15.16
CA THR A 12 27.89 0.45 16.60
C THR A 12 29.37 0.70 16.93
N LEU A 13 29.63 1.62 17.85
CA LEU A 13 30.89 1.73 18.61
C LEU A 13 30.71 0.97 19.92
N TRP A 14 31.49 -0.08 20.13
CA TRP A 14 31.51 -0.85 21.38
C TRP A 14 31.79 0.09 22.57
N HIS A 15 30.81 0.28 23.46
CA HIS A 15 31.02 0.92 24.76
C HIS A 15 30.65 -0.08 25.87
N PHE A 16 31.58 -0.30 26.80
CA PHE A 16 31.39 -1.07 28.02
C PHE A 16 30.25 -0.45 28.86
N ALA A 17 29.24 -1.23 29.21
CA ALA A 17 28.18 -0.79 30.14
C ALA A 17 28.56 -1.16 31.58
N VAL A 18 28.67 -0.14 32.45
CA VAL A 18 28.66 -0.30 33.91
C VAL A 18 27.20 -0.34 34.37
N SER A 19 26.88 -1.34 35.21
CA SER A 19 25.56 -1.65 35.73
C SER A 19 25.00 -0.55 36.64
N PHE A 20 23.71 -0.20 36.48
CA PHE A 20 22.95 0.55 37.48
C PHE A 20 21.54 -0.03 37.66
N ILE A 21 21.13 -0.08 38.93
CA ILE A 21 19.99 -0.81 39.50
C ILE A 21 18.65 -0.15 39.15
N LEU A 22 17.65 -1.00 38.87
CA LEU A 22 16.25 -0.64 38.57
C LEU A 22 15.44 -0.38 39.86
N THR A 23 14.75 0.76 39.94
CA THR A 23 13.55 0.93 40.78
C THR A 23 12.38 1.34 39.89
N LEU A 24 11.32 0.52 39.94
CA LEU A 24 10.10 0.65 39.14
C LEU A 24 9.09 1.54 39.89
N SER A 25 8.63 2.62 39.25
CA SER A 25 7.42 3.35 39.67
C SER A 25 6.55 3.60 38.44
N LEU A 26 5.49 2.81 38.31
CA LEU A 26 4.48 2.91 37.27
C LEU A 26 3.61 4.16 37.51
N LYS A 27 3.73 5.16 36.64
CA LYS A 27 2.75 6.25 36.49
C LYS A 27 2.29 6.29 35.04
N ILE A 28 1.09 5.78 34.80
CA ILE A 28 0.37 5.90 33.53
C ILE A 28 -0.02 7.37 33.37
N LEU A 29 0.55 8.04 32.37
CA LEU A 29 0.07 9.33 31.87
C LEU A 29 -0.23 9.16 30.38
N LEU A 30 -1.52 9.14 30.01
CA LEU A 30 -1.94 9.24 28.63
C LEU A 30 -1.57 10.62 28.09
N THR A 31 -0.50 10.69 27.30
CA THR A 31 -0.37 11.66 26.21
C THR A 31 0.14 10.88 25.00
N SER A 32 -0.57 10.95 23.88
CA SER A 32 -0.14 10.34 22.63
C SER A 32 1.17 10.98 22.19
N LEU A 33 2.30 10.30 22.40
CA LEU A 33 3.56 10.70 21.80
C LEU A 33 3.40 10.65 20.28
N PRO A 34 3.74 11.70 19.52
CA PRO A 34 3.93 11.51 18.09
C PRO A 34 5.03 10.45 17.94
N VAL A 35 4.78 9.41 17.15
CA VAL A 35 5.82 8.48 16.72
C VAL A 35 6.72 9.24 15.74
N LYS A 36 7.52 10.20 16.23
CA LYS A 36 8.73 10.66 15.57
C LYS A 36 9.86 9.88 16.22
N ALA A 37 10.14 8.68 15.70
CA ALA A 37 11.50 8.16 15.83
C ALA A 37 12.39 9.14 15.05
N ALA A 38 12.87 10.18 15.72
CA ALA A 38 13.82 11.11 15.13
C ALA A 38 15.11 10.31 14.90
N PHE A 39 15.45 10.09 13.64
CA PHE A 39 16.75 9.51 13.27
C PHE A 39 17.85 10.37 13.88
N ASP A 40 18.87 9.72 14.42
CA ASP A 40 20.00 10.44 14.97
C ASP A 40 20.83 10.99 13.82
N THR A 41 20.73 12.31 13.60
CA THR A 41 21.46 13.00 12.54
C THR A 41 22.97 13.03 12.78
N SER A 42 23.44 12.65 13.97
CA SER A 42 24.86 12.44 14.29
C SER A 42 25.35 11.00 14.01
N THR A 43 24.43 10.08 13.71
CA THR A 43 24.75 8.69 13.41
C THR A 43 24.98 8.47 11.92
N ILE A 44 25.99 7.64 11.61
CA ILE A 44 26.23 7.10 10.27
C ILE A 44 25.53 5.74 10.13
N TYR A 45 24.78 5.60 9.05
CA TYR A 45 24.01 4.41 8.74
C TYR A 45 24.61 3.69 7.52
N LYS A 46 24.46 2.37 7.51
CA LYS A 46 24.38 1.62 6.25
C LYS A 46 22.92 1.38 5.89
N ILE A 47 22.63 1.45 4.60
CA ILE A 47 21.29 1.31 4.04
C ILE A 47 21.24 -0.03 3.30
N VAL A 48 20.56 -1.01 3.89
CA VAL A 48 20.54 -2.39 3.41
C VAL A 48 19.19 -2.68 2.76
N ASN A 49 19.23 -3.14 1.52
CA ASN A 49 18.07 -3.71 0.87
C ASN A 49 17.72 -5.06 1.54
N LYS A 50 16.58 -5.15 2.22
CA LYS A 50 16.14 -6.36 2.95
C LYS A 50 15.84 -7.53 2.02
N ASN A 51 15.47 -7.29 0.76
CA ASN A 51 15.19 -8.36 -0.20
C ASN A 51 16.48 -9.00 -0.73
N SER A 52 17.45 -8.18 -1.13
CA SER A 52 18.69 -8.66 -1.75
C SER A 52 19.87 -8.81 -0.77
N GLY A 53 19.77 -8.23 0.43
CA GLY A 53 20.88 -8.09 1.38
C GLY A 53 21.97 -7.10 0.96
N LYS A 54 21.84 -6.47 -0.22
CA LYS A 54 22.81 -5.53 -0.80
C LYS A 54 22.71 -4.15 -0.18
N VAL A 55 23.78 -3.38 -0.23
CA VAL A 55 23.85 -2.03 0.36
C VAL A 55 23.74 -0.93 -0.69
N LEU A 56 23.23 0.24 -0.28
CA LEU A 56 23.26 1.45 -1.08
C LEU A 56 24.69 1.99 -1.17
N ASP A 57 25.21 2.11 -2.37
CA ASP A 57 26.63 2.32 -2.68
C ASP A 57 26.79 3.40 -3.76
N VAL A 58 27.74 4.32 -3.58
CA VAL A 58 28.19 5.20 -4.67
C VAL A 58 29.26 4.47 -5.46
N ALA A 59 29.02 4.29 -6.77
CA ALA A 59 29.85 3.50 -7.65
C ALA A 59 31.30 4.00 -7.70
N ASN A 60 32.25 3.06 -7.68
CA ASN A 60 33.70 3.31 -7.73
C ASN A 60 34.22 4.26 -6.66
N MET A 61 33.52 4.40 -5.52
CA MET A 61 33.85 5.37 -4.47
C MET A 61 33.96 6.82 -4.98
N SER A 62 33.27 7.13 -6.08
CA SER A 62 33.39 8.44 -6.72
C SER A 62 32.92 9.56 -5.80
N THR A 63 33.58 10.71 -5.90
CA THR A 63 33.18 11.96 -5.23
C THR A 63 32.61 12.98 -6.21
N ALA A 64 32.50 12.64 -7.49
CA ALA A 64 31.99 13.53 -8.53
C ALA A 64 30.45 13.63 -8.51
N ASP A 65 29.93 14.78 -8.91
CA ASP A 65 28.53 14.94 -9.26
C ASP A 65 28.16 14.04 -10.44
N GLY A 66 26.96 13.47 -10.40
CA GLY A 66 26.49 12.53 -11.42
C GLY A 66 26.96 11.09 -11.23
N ALA A 67 27.76 10.79 -10.20
CA ALA A 67 28.18 9.42 -9.95
C ALA A 67 26.99 8.54 -9.57
N ASN A 68 26.93 7.35 -10.18
CA ASN A 68 25.81 6.43 -10.02
C ASN A 68 25.67 5.93 -8.58
N VAL A 69 24.44 5.84 -8.09
CA VAL A 69 24.10 5.16 -6.84
C VAL A 69 23.48 3.80 -7.17
N GLN A 70 24.01 2.74 -6.57
CA GLN A 70 23.72 1.38 -6.94
C GLN A 70 23.49 0.47 -5.73
N GLN A 71 22.94 -0.71 -5.97
CA GLN A 71 22.98 -1.81 -5.00
C GLN A 71 24.26 -2.61 -5.23
N TRP A 72 25.20 -2.51 -4.30
CA TRP A 72 26.44 -3.27 -4.36
C TRP A 72 26.39 -4.48 -3.42
N THR A 73 27.25 -5.47 -3.67
CA THR A 73 27.37 -6.70 -2.85
C THR A 73 27.47 -6.38 -1.35
N SER A 74 27.34 -7.41 -0.50
CA SER A 74 27.35 -7.29 0.96
C SER A 74 28.39 -6.29 1.48
N TRP A 75 27.96 -5.51 2.49
CA TRP A 75 28.72 -4.47 3.19
C TRP A 75 30.24 -4.74 3.25
N SER A 76 31.03 -3.82 2.69
CA SER A 76 32.50 -3.92 2.66
C SER A 76 33.20 -3.01 3.66
N GLY A 77 32.48 -2.11 4.33
CA GLY A 77 33.08 -1.12 5.23
C GLY A 77 33.48 0.20 4.57
N GLY A 78 33.31 0.33 3.25
CA GLY A 78 33.68 1.53 2.50
C GLY A 78 32.82 2.75 2.86
N THR A 79 33.45 3.92 2.95
CA THR A 79 32.76 5.20 3.22
C THR A 79 31.73 5.56 2.15
N ASN A 80 31.88 5.04 0.93
CA ASN A 80 30.93 5.20 -0.17
C ASN A 80 29.61 4.43 0.04
N GLN A 81 29.55 3.55 1.05
CA GLN A 81 28.37 2.80 1.48
C GLN A 81 27.77 3.35 2.80
N GLU A 82 28.37 4.43 3.33
CA GLU A 82 27.97 5.07 4.57
C GLU A 82 27.16 6.34 4.29
N TRP A 83 26.03 6.48 4.97
CA TRP A 83 25.07 7.55 4.74
C TRP A 83 24.66 8.21 6.06
N GLN A 84 24.72 9.53 6.09
CA GLN A 84 24.13 10.37 7.13
C GLN A 84 22.71 10.72 6.73
N ILE A 85 21.79 10.70 7.70
CA ILE A 85 20.40 11.15 7.51
C ILE A 85 20.28 12.54 8.12
N VAL A 86 19.87 13.52 7.33
CA VAL A 86 19.77 14.93 7.74
C VAL A 86 18.32 15.39 7.62
N ASP A 87 17.76 16.02 8.65
CA ASP A 87 16.40 16.57 8.63
C ASP A 87 16.33 17.71 7.59
N ALA A 88 15.36 17.63 6.67
CA ALA A 88 15.09 18.64 5.65
C ALA A 88 13.85 19.49 5.98
N GLY A 89 13.23 19.27 7.14
CA GLY A 89 11.98 19.89 7.56
C GLY A 89 10.74 19.11 7.11
N SER A 90 9.60 19.38 7.75
CA SER A 90 8.28 18.87 7.35
C SER A 90 8.18 17.35 7.16
N GLY A 91 9.02 16.58 7.87
CA GLY A 91 9.02 15.11 7.78
C GLY A 91 9.84 14.52 6.62
N TYR A 92 10.61 15.35 5.92
CA TYR A 92 11.53 14.94 4.87
C TYR A 92 12.97 14.88 5.39
N TYR A 93 13.78 14.04 4.74
CA TYR A 93 15.18 13.84 5.07
C TYR A 93 16.05 13.86 3.82
N LYS A 94 17.32 14.20 3.98
CA LYS A 94 18.37 13.98 2.97
C LYS A 94 19.25 12.82 3.38
N PHE A 95 19.71 12.05 2.40
CA PHE A 95 20.75 11.04 2.59
C PHE A 95 22.06 11.59 2.05
N ILE A 96 23.01 11.88 2.93
CA ILE A 96 24.31 12.44 2.58
C ILE A 96 25.35 11.34 2.63
N ASN A 97 26.03 11.09 1.52
CA ASN A 97 27.09 10.09 1.46
C ASN A 97 28.31 10.57 2.25
N ARG A 98 28.86 9.72 3.13
CA ARG A 98 29.98 10.09 4.00
C ARG A 98 31.28 10.32 3.22
N ASN A 99 31.49 9.60 2.12
CA ASN A 99 32.72 9.73 1.32
C ASN A 99 32.79 11.06 0.58
N SER A 100 31.68 11.49 -0.04
CA SER A 100 31.66 12.64 -0.95
C SER A 100 31.03 13.90 -0.37
N GLY A 101 30.26 13.78 0.73
CA GLY A 101 29.42 14.86 1.26
C GLY A 101 28.21 15.21 0.39
N LYS A 102 27.92 14.41 -0.64
CA LYS A 102 26.86 14.67 -1.63
C LYS A 102 25.55 13.95 -1.28
N ALA A 103 24.44 14.50 -1.76
CA ALA A 103 23.11 13.97 -1.48
C ALA A 103 22.71 12.88 -2.48
N LEU A 104 21.91 11.92 -2.02
CA LEU A 104 21.13 11.03 -2.89
C LEU A 104 20.11 11.85 -3.68
N ASP A 105 20.20 11.78 -5.00
CA ASP A 105 19.50 12.68 -5.93
C ASP A 105 18.80 11.89 -7.05
N VAL A 106 17.57 12.30 -7.38
CA VAL A 106 16.84 11.78 -8.54
C VAL A 106 17.31 12.49 -9.81
N TYR A 107 17.89 11.73 -10.75
CA TYR A 107 18.45 12.26 -11.98
C TYR A 107 17.46 13.18 -12.71
N ASN A 108 17.91 14.40 -12.99
CA ASN A 108 17.15 15.43 -13.72
C ASN A 108 15.77 15.76 -13.10
N MET A 109 15.59 15.56 -11.79
CA MET A 109 14.32 15.76 -11.09
C MET A 109 13.13 15.01 -11.71
N SER A 110 13.41 13.93 -12.44
CA SER A 110 12.40 13.23 -13.23
C SER A 110 11.37 12.52 -12.34
N THR A 111 10.11 12.61 -12.72
CA THR A 111 8.99 11.89 -12.10
C THR A 111 8.72 10.55 -12.76
N ALA A 112 9.46 10.19 -13.81
CA ALA A 112 9.26 8.95 -14.56
C ALA A 112 9.72 7.74 -13.74
N ASP A 113 8.93 6.67 -13.81
CA ASP A 113 9.30 5.41 -13.18
C ASP A 113 10.59 4.83 -13.76
N GLY A 114 11.44 4.28 -12.88
CA GLY A 114 12.72 3.72 -13.27
C GLY A 114 13.84 4.75 -13.48
N THR A 115 13.58 6.03 -13.21
CA THR A 115 14.61 7.08 -13.18
C THR A 115 15.77 6.65 -12.28
N ASN A 116 16.99 6.87 -12.77
CA ASN A 116 18.21 6.53 -12.07
C ASN A 116 18.46 7.43 -10.85
N LEU A 117 19.13 6.89 -9.82
CA LEU A 117 19.65 7.67 -8.70
C LEU A 117 21.14 7.90 -8.85
N HIS A 118 21.56 9.13 -8.62
CA HIS A 118 22.97 9.52 -8.59
C HIS A 118 23.26 10.30 -7.31
N GLN A 119 24.53 10.63 -7.08
CA GLN A 119 24.86 11.65 -6.10
C GLN A 119 25.00 13.01 -6.78
N TRP A 120 24.60 14.06 -6.06
CA TRP A 120 24.82 15.43 -6.49
C TRP A 120 25.09 16.35 -5.30
N SER A 121 25.77 17.45 -5.55
CA SER A 121 25.97 18.53 -4.59
C SER A 121 24.66 18.87 -3.88
N SER A 122 24.70 18.91 -2.54
CA SER A 122 23.49 19.08 -1.73
C SER A 122 22.95 20.51 -1.84
N TRP A 123 21.66 20.65 -2.11
CA TRP A 123 20.96 21.94 -2.23
C TRP A 123 19.49 21.79 -1.81
N SER A 124 18.67 22.83 -1.96
CA SER A 124 17.26 22.82 -1.49
C SER A 124 16.27 22.14 -2.45
N GLY A 125 16.74 21.50 -3.53
CA GLY A 125 15.89 20.78 -4.48
C GLY A 125 15.08 19.66 -3.86
N THR A 126 13.81 19.52 -4.27
CA THR A 126 12.89 18.47 -3.79
C THR A 126 13.30 17.07 -4.24
N ASN A 127 14.07 16.95 -5.32
CA ASN A 127 14.62 15.70 -5.83
C ASN A 127 15.73 15.09 -4.94
N GLN A 128 16.12 15.78 -3.86
CA GLN A 128 17.04 15.30 -2.82
C GLN A 128 16.34 15.06 -1.47
N GLN A 129 15.02 15.23 -1.41
CA GLN A 129 14.22 15.13 -0.19
C GLN A 129 13.42 13.83 -0.21
N TRP A 130 13.57 13.06 0.86
CA TRP A 130 13.04 11.71 0.97
C TRP A 130 12.16 11.60 2.21
N GLN A 131 10.94 11.12 2.02
CA GLN A 131 10.10 10.72 3.14
C GLN A 131 10.41 9.26 3.50
N LEU A 132 10.72 9.02 4.77
CA LEU A 132 10.90 7.67 5.29
C LEU A 132 9.56 7.13 5.77
N VAL A 133 9.11 6.04 5.14
CA VAL A 133 7.86 5.36 5.50
C VAL A 133 8.18 3.95 5.99
N ALA A 134 7.57 3.52 7.10
CA ALA A 134 7.91 2.24 7.72
C ALA A 134 7.61 1.07 6.77
N ALA A 135 8.48 0.07 6.73
CA ALA A 135 8.31 -1.08 5.84
C ALA A 135 7.03 -1.88 6.21
N GLY A 136 5.97 -1.74 5.41
CA GLY A 136 4.63 -2.29 5.69
C GLY A 136 3.55 -1.21 5.82
N SER A 137 3.94 0.03 6.08
CA SER A 137 3.20 1.24 5.72
C SER A 137 3.87 1.81 4.47
N GLY A 138 3.43 1.41 3.28
CA GLY A 138 3.87 2.12 2.08
C GLY A 138 3.44 3.60 2.15
N PRO A 139 3.76 4.41 1.13
CA PRO A 139 3.19 5.76 1.00
C PRO A 139 1.63 5.78 1.06
N ASP A 140 0.99 4.62 1.04
CA ASP A 140 -0.38 4.39 1.47
C ASP A 140 -0.44 3.80 2.91
N SER A 141 -0.46 4.65 3.94
CA SER A 141 -0.81 4.21 5.30
C SER A 141 -2.22 3.57 5.41
N ASN A 142 -3.03 3.66 4.34
CA ASN A 142 -4.36 3.07 4.23
C ASN A 142 -4.48 1.97 3.14
N GLY A 143 -3.37 1.45 2.61
CA GLY A 143 -3.35 0.43 1.55
C GLY A 143 -3.23 -1.01 2.09
N ILE A 144 -4.12 -1.93 1.66
CA ILE A 144 -4.09 -3.36 2.02
C ILE A 144 -3.95 -4.19 0.75
N TYR A 145 -2.94 -5.06 0.68
CA TYR A 145 -2.70 -5.93 -0.45
C TYR A 145 -3.37 -7.29 -0.27
N VAL A 146 -4.05 -7.75 -1.33
CA VAL A 146 -4.68 -9.07 -1.40
C VAL A 146 -4.19 -9.85 -2.61
N ALA A 147 -4.19 -11.17 -2.50
CA ALA A 147 -3.76 -12.08 -3.55
C ALA A 147 -4.69 -13.30 -3.60
N ALA A 148 -4.78 -13.96 -4.75
CA ALA A 148 -5.54 -15.20 -4.93
C ALA A 148 -5.11 -16.30 -3.95
N ASN A 149 -3.80 -16.38 -3.66
CA ASN A 149 -3.20 -17.28 -2.67
C ASN A 149 -2.89 -16.60 -1.32
N GLY A 150 -3.51 -15.44 -1.05
CA GLY A 150 -3.32 -14.70 0.18
C GLY A 150 -3.89 -15.46 1.40
N SER A 151 -3.33 -15.18 2.58
CA SER A 151 -3.79 -15.79 3.84
C SER A 151 -4.50 -14.79 4.74
N ALA A 152 -5.61 -15.18 5.36
CA ALA A 152 -6.32 -14.33 6.32
C ALA A 152 -5.45 -13.93 7.53
N SER A 153 -4.46 -14.75 7.89
CA SER A 153 -3.51 -14.44 8.97
C SER A 153 -2.39 -13.47 8.56
N ASN A 154 -2.23 -13.21 7.26
CA ASN A 154 -1.22 -12.28 6.79
C ASN A 154 -1.61 -10.82 7.10
N PRO A 155 -0.60 -9.94 7.27
CA PRO A 155 -0.83 -8.54 7.60
C PRO A 155 -1.47 -7.73 6.46
N GLY A 156 -1.51 -8.24 5.22
CA GLY A 156 -2.01 -7.48 4.07
C GLY A 156 -0.97 -6.53 3.47
N THR A 157 0.31 -6.88 3.58
CA THR A 157 1.41 -6.19 2.89
C THR A 157 1.66 -6.84 1.54
N ILE A 158 2.25 -6.14 0.56
CA ILE A 158 2.52 -6.70 -0.78
C ILE A 158 3.27 -8.06 -0.76
N ASP A 159 4.25 -8.25 0.14
CA ASP A 159 5.00 -9.51 0.27
C ASP A 159 4.26 -10.61 1.06
N ARG A 160 3.26 -10.21 1.84
CA ARG A 160 2.43 -11.09 2.67
C ARG A 160 0.98 -10.64 2.53
N PRO A 161 0.37 -10.87 1.35
CA PRO A 161 -0.97 -10.40 1.05
C PRO A 161 -1.99 -11.20 1.86
N THR A 162 -3.09 -10.53 2.21
CA THR A 162 -4.22 -11.17 2.89
C THR A 162 -5.32 -11.56 1.91
N THR A 163 -6.44 -12.09 2.38
CA THR A 163 -7.61 -12.39 1.54
C THR A 163 -8.47 -11.15 1.35
N LEU A 164 -9.24 -11.04 0.26
CA LEU A 164 -10.19 -9.94 0.05
C LEU A 164 -11.16 -9.80 1.23
N THR A 165 -11.72 -10.92 1.71
CA THR A 165 -12.63 -10.95 2.86
C THR A 165 -11.99 -10.35 4.11
N MET A 166 -10.72 -10.67 4.39
CA MET A 166 -10.02 -10.10 5.53
C MET A 166 -9.61 -8.63 5.32
N ALA A 167 -9.34 -8.21 4.08
CA ALA A 167 -9.07 -6.81 3.79
C ALA A 167 -10.30 -5.93 3.98
N LEU A 168 -11.50 -6.42 3.64
CA LEU A 168 -12.77 -5.71 3.84
C LEU A 168 -13.05 -5.39 5.32
N THR A 169 -12.58 -6.22 6.27
CA THR A 169 -12.73 -5.96 7.71
C THR A 169 -11.73 -4.95 8.25
N LYS A 170 -10.59 -4.77 7.56
CA LYS A 170 -9.46 -3.96 8.02
C LYS A 170 -9.38 -2.58 7.37
N VAL A 171 -9.89 -2.42 6.15
CA VAL A 171 -9.74 -1.17 5.38
C VAL A 171 -10.48 -0.02 6.07
N ALA A 172 -9.75 1.04 6.40
CA ALA A 172 -10.32 2.26 6.96
C ALA A 172 -10.98 3.13 5.87
N ALA A 173 -11.79 4.12 6.26
CA ALA A 173 -12.34 5.09 5.32
C ALA A 173 -11.20 5.81 4.56
N GLY A 174 -11.38 6.03 3.25
CA GLY A 174 -10.33 6.55 2.37
C GLY A 174 -9.24 5.55 1.96
N GLY A 175 -9.25 4.35 2.54
CA GLY A 175 -8.28 3.30 2.24
C GLY A 175 -8.52 2.55 0.95
N THR A 176 -7.48 1.82 0.52
CA THR A 176 -7.45 1.09 -0.75
C THR A 176 -7.09 -0.36 -0.50
N ILE A 177 -7.91 -1.27 -1.01
CA ILE A 177 -7.55 -2.68 -1.16
C ILE A 177 -6.94 -2.83 -2.56
N TYR A 178 -5.66 -3.16 -2.62
CA TYR A 178 -4.93 -3.46 -3.84
C TYR A 178 -4.99 -4.96 -4.14
N MET A 179 -5.67 -5.31 -5.22
CA MET A 179 -5.82 -6.67 -5.70
C MET A 179 -4.66 -7.02 -6.63
N LEU A 180 -3.80 -7.93 -6.19
CA LEU A 180 -2.80 -8.53 -7.07
C LEU A 180 -3.48 -9.44 -8.10
N GLY A 181 -2.85 -9.64 -9.25
CA GLY A 181 -3.34 -10.45 -10.35
C GLY A 181 -3.52 -11.92 -9.95
N GLY A 182 -4.43 -12.59 -10.65
CA GLY A 182 -4.78 -13.99 -10.40
C GLY A 182 -6.28 -14.19 -10.23
N THR A 183 -6.67 -15.45 -10.11
CA THR A 183 -8.07 -15.88 -9.96
C THR A 183 -8.39 -16.12 -8.50
N TYR A 184 -9.31 -15.33 -7.96
CA TYR A 184 -9.82 -15.42 -6.60
C TYR A 184 -11.10 -16.26 -6.64
N SER A 185 -11.00 -17.53 -6.27
CA SER A 185 -12.13 -18.47 -6.32
C SER A 185 -13.03 -18.34 -5.09
N TYR A 186 -14.33 -18.21 -5.32
CA TYR A 186 -15.35 -18.10 -4.28
C TYR A 186 -16.51 -19.07 -4.54
N SER A 187 -16.99 -19.70 -3.47
CA SER A 187 -18.22 -20.51 -3.48
C SER A 187 -19.40 -19.79 -2.81
N SER A 188 -19.23 -18.52 -2.42
CA SER A 188 -20.20 -17.72 -1.69
C SER A 188 -20.05 -16.23 -2.03
N THR A 189 -21.13 -15.47 -1.84
CA THR A 189 -21.20 -14.03 -2.14
C THR A 189 -20.18 -13.25 -1.31
N ILE A 190 -19.43 -12.35 -1.95
CA ILE A 190 -18.61 -11.36 -1.23
C ILE A 190 -19.44 -10.12 -0.97
N THR A 191 -19.75 -9.86 0.31
CA THR A 191 -20.60 -8.73 0.70
C THR A 191 -19.79 -7.61 1.33
N ILE A 192 -19.93 -6.41 0.77
CA ILE A 192 -19.59 -5.15 1.41
C ILE A 192 -20.84 -4.67 2.15
N ALA A 193 -20.88 -4.90 3.45
CA ALA A 193 -22.02 -4.59 4.30
C ALA A 193 -22.35 -3.09 4.32
N ARG A 194 -23.60 -2.75 4.64
CA ARG A 194 -24.13 -1.37 4.60
C ARG A 194 -23.41 -0.43 5.56
N ASP A 195 -23.02 -0.95 6.73
CA ASP A 195 -22.23 -0.25 7.75
C ASP A 195 -20.74 -0.12 7.39
N ASN A 196 -20.24 -0.92 6.45
CA ASN A 196 -18.89 -0.81 5.91
C ASN A 196 -18.84 0.23 4.79
N SER A 197 -18.97 1.50 5.15
CA SER A 197 -19.02 2.62 4.20
C SER A 197 -17.77 3.50 4.23
N GLY A 198 -17.47 4.17 3.11
CA GLY A 198 -16.57 5.31 3.08
C GLY A 198 -17.30 6.63 3.39
N SER A 199 -16.69 7.75 3.00
CA SER A 199 -17.31 9.08 3.05
C SER A 199 -17.08 9.84 1.74
N SER A 200 -17.75 10.99 1.57
CA SER A 200 -17.59 11.86 0.40
C SER A 200 -16.14 12.31 0.17
N GLY A 201 -15.38 12.55 1.25
CA GLY A 201 -13.94 12.87 1.20
C GLY A 201 -13.02 11.66 1.35
N GLY A 202 -13.57 10.47 1.56
CA GLY A 202 -12.83 9.27 1.97
C GLY A 202 -13.46 7.99 1.45
N ARG A 203 -13.61 7.89 0.12
CA ARG A 203 -14.13 6.68 -0.54
C ARG A 203 -13.21 5.49 -0.27
N LYS A 204 -13.77 4.36 0.17
CA LYS A 204 -13.02 3.09 0.25
C LYS A 204 -12.86 2.51 -1.15
N LYS A 205 -11.76 1.82 -1.43
CA LYS A 205 -11.41 1.41 -2.80
C LYS A 205 -11.05 -0.07 -2.87
N ILE A 206 -11.41 -0.74 -3.96
CA ILE A 206 -10.95 -2.06 -4.37
C ILE A 206 -10.39 -1.93 -5.77
N PHE A 207 -9.07 -1.81 -5.90
CA PHE A 207 -8.40 -1.54 -7.16
C PHE A 207 -7.48 -2.70 -7.54
N ALA A 208 -7.46 -3.06 -8.82
CA ALA A 208 -6.34 -3.82 -9.36
C ALA A 208 -5.00 -3.10 -9.09
N TYR A 209 -3.97 -3.86 -8.76
CA TYR A 209 -2.64 -3.33 -8.52
C TYR A 209 -1.91 -3.06 -9.85
N GLY A 210 -1.50 -1.82 -10.10
CA GLY A 210 -0.83 -1.45 -11.33
C GLY A 210 -1.68 -1.74 -12.58
N SER A 211 -1.14 -2.55 -13.49
CA SER A 211 -1.83 -3.02 -14.72
C SER A 211 -2.31 -4.47 -14.62
N GLU A 212 -2.29 -5.06 -13.42
CA GLU A 212 -2.72 -6.44 -13.21
C GLU A 212 -4.23 -6.60 -13.43
N LYS A 213 -4.67 -7.82 -13.70
CA LYS A 213 -6.06 -8.15 -14.04
C LYS A 213 -6.62 -9.22 -13.08
N PRO A 214 -6.99 -8.86 -11.85
CA PRO A 214 -7.58 -9.79 -10.90
C PRO A 214 -8.97 -10.24 -11.36
N VAL A 215 -9.26 -11.53 -11.19
CA VAL A 215 -10.56 -12.15 -11.51
C VAL A 215 -11.19 -12.64 -10.23
N LEU A 216 -12.38 -12.14 -9.88
CA LEU A 216 -13.24 -12.72 -8.85
C LEU A 216 -14.09 -13.80 -9.53
N ASP A 217 -13.77 -15.06 -9.28
CA ASP A 217 -14.41 -16.21 -9.93
C ASP A 217 -15.34 -16.91 -8.94
N PHE A 218 -16.63 -16.81 -9.22
CA PHE A 218 -17.71 -17.36 -8.42
C PHE A 218 -18.26 -18.67 -9.01
N SER A 219 -17.61 -19.28 -10.01
CA SER A 219 -18.11 -20.47 -10.72
C SER A 219 -18.36 -21.69 -9.83
N SER A 220 -17.91 -21.66 -8.57
CA SER A 220 -18.20 -22.68 -7.55
C SER A 220 -19.51 -22.42 -6.76
N GLN A 221 -20.21 -21.31 -7.01
CA GLN A 221 -21.55 -21.07 -6.47
C GLN A 221 -22.59 -21.93 -7.18
N SER A 222 -23.59 -22.40 -6.44
CA SER A 222 -24.80 -22.97 -7.04
C SER A 222 -25.66 -21.89 -7.68
N PHE A 223 -26.54 -22.27 -8.60
CA PHE A 223 -27.57 -21.36 -9.12
C PHE A 223 -28.58 -20.98 -8.01
N GLY A 224 -28.89 -19.70 -7.86
CA GLY A 224 -29.91 -19.25 -6.91
C GLY A 224 -29.94 -17.74 -6.72
N SER A 225 -31.12 -17.16 -6.53
CA SER A 225 -31.39 -15.70 -6.52
C SER A 225 -30.72 -14.88 -5.39
N ALA A 226 -29.98 -15.53 -4.50
CA ALA A 226 -29.17 -14.89 -3.46
C ALA A 226 -27.65 -15.06 -3.70
N ASN A 227 -27.25 -15.88 -4.67
CA ASN A 227 -25.87 -16.26 -4.94
C ASN A 227 -25.21 -15.27 -5.91
N ARG A 228 -25.15 -14.01 -5.49
CA ARG A 228 -24.49 -12.92 -6.24
C ARG A 228 -22.97 -13.05 -6.13
N GLY A 229 -22.24 -12.43 -7.04
CA GLY A 229 -20.78 -12.33 -6.95
C GLY A 229 -20.35 -11.32 -5.90
N LEU A 230 -20.09 -10.08 -6.32
CA LEU A 230 -19.73 -8.95 -5.45
C LEU A 230 -20.97 -8.12 -5.12
N GLN A 231 -21.40 -8.16 -3.86
CA GLN A 231 -22.57 -7.44 -3.36
C GLN A 231 -22.13 -6.19 -2.58
N ILE A 232 -22.51 -5.00 -3.05
CA ILE A 232 -22.09 -3.69 -2.54
C ILE A 232 -23.29 -2.98 -1.90
N PHE A 233 -23.51 -3.25 -0.61
CA PHE A 233 -24.52 -2.55 0.19
C PHE A 233 -23.99 -1.28 0.85
N GLY A 234 -22.68 -1.23 1.11
CA GLY A 234 -21.99 -0.05 1.61
C GLY A 234 -22.08 1.15 0.66
N HIS A 235 -21.87 2.33 1.23
CA HIS A 235 -21.84 3.60 0.52
C HIS A 235 -20.39 4.06 0.31
N TYR A 236 -20.17 4.91 -0.69
CA TYR A 236 -18.85 5.48 -0.99
C TYR A 236 -17.75 4.40 -1.15
N TRP A 237 -17.98 3.47 -2.08
CA TRP A 237 -16.98 2.53 -2.58
C TRP A 237 -16.55 2.84 -4.00
N HIS A 238 -15.29 2.58 -4.32
CA HIS A 238 -14.77 2.62 -5.69
C HIS A 238 -14.16 1.26 -6.03
N VAL A 239 -14.80 0.51 -6.93
CA VAL A 239 -14.25 -0.74 -7.48
C VAL A 239 -13.67 -0.45 -8.86
N LYS A 240 -12.40 -0.80 -9.09
CA LYS A 240 -11.72 -0.53 -10.36
C LYS A 240 -10.83 -1.64 -10.85
N GLY A 241 -10.93 -1.97 -12.15
CA GLY A 241 -9.95 -2.82 -12.84
C GLY A 241 -10.09 -4.32 -12.52
N VAL A 242 -11.24 -4.76 -12.02
CA VAL A 242 -11.47 -6.16 -11.65
C VAL A 242 -12.43 -6.81 -12.65
N ARG A 243 -12.26 -8.12 -12.88
CA ARG A 243 -13.24 -8.93 -13.60
C ARG A 243 -14.05 -9.76 -12.59
N VAL A 244 -15.36 -9.89 -12.78
CA VAL A 244 -16.26 -10.68 -11.93
C VAL A 244 -17.03 -11.68 -12.79
N THR A 245 -16.82 -12.97 -12.55
CA THR A 245 -17.33 -14.04 -13.41
C THR A 245 -17.97 -15.17 -12.64
N GLY A 246 -18.90 -15.87 -13.28
CA GLY A 246 -19.40 -17.17 -12.81
C GLY A 246 -20.35 -17.12 -11.60
N ALA A 247 -20.90 -15.96 -11.24
CA ALA A 247 -21.83 -15.86 -10.12
C ALA A 247 -23.11 -16.69 -10.36
N GLY A 248 -23.66 -17.26 -9.29
CA GLY A 248 -24.90 -18.05 -9.29
C GLY A 248 -26.17 -17.23 -9.54
N ASP A 249 -26.03 -15.89 -9.56
CA ASP A 249 -27.04 -14.86 -9.82
C ASP A 249 -26.35 -13.67 -10.52
N ASN A 250 -26.53 -12.42 -10.06
CA ASN A 250 -25.84 -11.27 -10.62
C ASN A 250 -24.32 -11.27 -10.35
N GLY A 251 -23.52 -10.78 -11.30
CA GLY A 251 -22.08 -10.61 -11.09
C GLY A 251 -21.77 -9.58 -9.99
N ILE A 252 -22.25 -8.35 -10.16
CA ILE A 252 -22.16 -7.26 -9.19
C ILE A 252 -23.56 -6.76 -8.85
N PHE A 253 -23.88 -6.68 -7.57
CA PHE A 253 -25.15 -6.13 -7.09
C PHE A 253 -24.92 -4.91 -6.21
N ILE A 254 -25.45 -3.75 -6.58
CA ILE A 254 -25.26 -2.49 -5.86
C ILE A 254 -26.56 -2.08 -5.17
N GLY A 255 -26.54 -2.14 -3.84
CA GLY A 255 -27.62 -1.66 -2.97
C GLY A 255 -27.30 -0.36 -2.22
N GLY A 256 -26.06 0.11 -2.30
CA GLY A 256 -25.58 1.32 -1.64
C GLY A 256 -25.66 2.59 -2.50
N ASN A 257 -25.09 3.68 -1.96
CA ASN A 257 -25.15 5.02 -2.56
C ASN A 257 -23.74 5.55 -2.82
N ASN A 258 -23.61 6.45 -3.79
CA ASN A 258 -22.36 7.17 -4.06
C ASN A 258 -21.17 6.25 -4.40
N ASN A 259 -21.44 5.07 -4.96
CA ASN A 259 -20.42 4.11 -5.37
C ASN A 259 -19.92 4.40 -6.80
N ILE A 260 -18.72 3.95 -7.12
CA ILE A 260 -18.12 4.04 -8.45
C ILE A 260 -17.67 2.65 -8.86
N ILE A 261 -18.09 2.21 -10.04
CA ILE A 261 -17.61 1.01 -10.72
C ILE A 261 -16.91 1.47 -12.00
N GLU A 262 -15.59 1.33 -12.04
CA GLU A 262 -14.76 1.86 -13.13
C GLU A 262 -13.94 0.74 -13.77
N ASN A 263 -13.95 0.61 -15.10
CA ASN A 263 -13.09 -0.37 -15.79
C ASN A 263 -13.25 -1.79 -15.24
N VAL A 264 -14.50 -2.22 -15.04
CA VAL A 264 -14.86 -3.55 -14.54
C VAL A 264 -15.48 -4.37 -15.66
N GLU A 265 -15.13 -5.65 -15.71
CA GLU A 265 -15.74 -6.62 -16.62
C GLU A 265 -16.59 -7.60 -15.81
N THR A 266 -17.83 -7.84 -16.22
CA THR A 266 -18.69 -8.86 -15.63
C THR A 266 -19.14 -9.81 -16.71
N ASP A 267 -18.97 -11.12 -16.55
CA ASP A 267 -19.27 -12.07 -17.61
C ASP A 267 -19.62 -13.46 -17.07
N HIS A 268 -20.30 -14.29 -17.87
CA HIS A 268 -20.66 -15.68 -17.52
C HIS A 268 -21.39 -15.86 -16.17
N ASN A 269 -22.05 -14.81 -15.67
CA ASN A 269 -22.93 -14.87 -14.51
C ASN A 269 -24.28 -15.50 -14.90
N ARG A 270 -25.03 -16.02 -13.93
CA ARG A 270 -26.30 -16.71 -14.19
C ARG A 270 -27.52 -15.78 -14.23
N ASP A 271 -27.31 -14.50 -13.97
CA ASP A 271 -28.22 -13.38 -14.24
C ASP A 271 -27.39 -12.18 -14.76
N SER A 272 -27.91 -10.95 -14.66
CA SER A 272 -27.27 -9.71 -15.09
C SER A 272 -25.84 -9.56 -14.56
N GLY A 273 -24.89 -9.14 -15.40
CA GLY A 273 -23.51 -8.93 -14.95
C GLY A 273 -23.38 -7.83 -13.89
N LEU A 274 -24.14 -6.74 -14.02
CA LEU A 274 -24.26 -5.69 -13.00
C LEU A 274 -25.72 -5.27 -12.81
N GLN A 275 -26.17 -5.22 -11.55
CA GLN A 275 -27.52 -4.76 -11.18
C GLN A 275 -27.46 -3.70 -10.06
N ILE A 276 -28.32 -2.68 -10.17
CA ILE A 276 -28.56 -1.68 -9.14
C ILE A 276 -30.00 -1.82 -8.67
N SER A 277 -30.21 -2.11 -7.39
CA SER A 277 -31.55 -2.28 -6.82
C SER A 277 -31.53 -2.10 -5.30
N ARG A 278 -32.71 -2.02 -4.67
CA ARG A 278 -32.83 -2.00 -3.19
C ARG A 278 -32.05 -3.17 -2.59
N TYR A 279 -31.33 -2.90 -1.50
CA TYR A 279 -30.55 -3.94 -0.81
C TYR A 279 -31.43 -5.00 -0.14
N ASP A 280 -32.68 -4.67 0.16
CA ASP A 280 -33.70 -5.54 0.75
C ASP A 280 -35.02 -5.35 -0.02
N SER A 281 -35.59 -6.46 -0.50
CA SER A 281 -36.80 -6.47 -1.32
C SER A 281 -38.07 -6.06 -0.56
N SER A 282 -38.05 -6.10 0.77
CA SER A 282 -39.18 -5.70 1.62
C SER A 282 -39.34 -4.18 1.74
N LEU A 283 -38.29 -3.40 1.44
CA LEU A 283 -38.30 -1.94 1.54
C LEU A 283 -39.10 -1.31 0.41
N THR A 284 -40.01 -0.39 0.69
CA THR A 284 -40.92 0.15 -0.33
C THR A 284 -40.78 1.65 -0.58
N ASN A 285 -39.98 2.37 0.22
CA ASN A 285 -39.86 3.82 0.07
C ASN A 285 -38.87 4.17 -1.04
N MET A 286 -39.11 5.31 -1.71
CA MET A 286 -38.19 5.84 -2.73
C MET A 286 -36.79 6.11 -2.15
N SER A 287 -36.70 6.53 -0.89
CA SER A 287 -35.43 6.79 -0.19
C SER A 287 -34.58 5.53 0.04
N ASP A 288 -35.17 4.35 -0.06
CA ASP A 288 -34.46 3.07 0.09
C ASP A 288 -33.75 2.63 -1.19
N TRP A 289 -34.01 3.31 -2.31
CA TRP A 289 -33.36 3.03 -3.58
C TRP A 289 -31.93 3.59 -3.62
N PRO A 290 -30.98 2.83 -4.20
CA PRO A 290 -29.63 3.31 -4.48
C PRO A 290 -29.61 4.61 -5.29
N SER A 291 -28.71 5.52 -4.96
CA SER A 291 -28.56 6.83 -5.62
C SER A 291 -27.09 7.20 -5.83
N ASN A 292 -26.85 8.02 -6.86
CA ASN A 292 -25.52 8.59 -7.19
C ASN A 292 -24.42 7.55 -7.44
N ASN A 293 -24.77 6.38 -7.99
CA ASN A 293 -23.79 5.39 -8.39
C ASN A 293 -23.30 5.68 -9.81
N LEU A 294 -21.99 5.72 -10.01
CA LEU A 294 -21.34 5.95 -11.30
C LEU A 294 -20.81 4.64 -11.86
N ILE A 295 -21.24 4.27 -13.07
CA ILE A 295 -20.71 3.14 -13.82
C ILE A 295 -19.92 3.72 -15.00
N LEU A 296 -18.63 3.43 -15.07
CA LEU A 296 -17.70 4.04 -16.03
C LEU A 296 -16.85 2.95 -16.69
N ASN A 297 -16.76 2.99 -18.02
CA ASN A 297 -15.90 2.09 -18.81
C ASN A 297 -16.03 0.61 -18.43
N SER A 298 -17.22 0.18 -18.03
CA SER A 298 -17.47 -1.18 -17.55
C SER A 298 -18.27 -1.97 -18.57
N TYR A 299 -17.98 -3.26 -18.67
CA TYR A 299 -18.51 -4.16 -19.69
C TYR A 299 -19.24 -5.31 -18.98
N SER A 300 -20.42 -5.66 -19.48
CA SER A 300 -21.26 -6.75 -18.96
C SER A 300 -21.78 -7.64 -20.08
#